data_AF-A0A6C0JRH8-F1
#
_entry.id   AF-A0A6C0JRH8-F1
#
_cell.length_a   1.000
_cell.length_b   1.000
_cell.length_c   1.000
_cell.angle_alpha   90.00
_cell.angle_beta   90.00
_cell.angle_gamma   90.00
#
_symmetry.space_group_name_H-M   'P 1'
#
loop_
_entity.id
_entity.type
_entity.pdbx_description
1 polymer ?
#
loop_
_entity_poly.entity_id
_entity_poly.type
_entity_poly.pdbx_seq_one_letter_code
_entity_poly.pdbx_strand_id
1 'polypeptide(L)'
;MENNFIYYHLRYNNIYEIFENIFTRDIIDIIVKFIYKRKNKNLINDIENFIIIRNKLCKLYYNKYADHSLPLYNDNLEQLQITEDKYNLITDLELYLYSKNNLGYKIWKRKFGLNTKSDIDEFMIKLEKTNIDRQINLYLGILLPEERNYFYDLMKKNFKFIY
;
A
#
# COMPACT_ATOMS: atom_id res chain seq x y z
N MET A 1 -29.11 -19.73 -13.91
CA MET A 1 -30.01 -19.96 -12.76
C MET A 1 -29.24 -20.15 -11.45
N GLU A 2 -28.07 -19.51 -11.25
CA GLU A 2 -27.23 -19.69 -10.04
C GLU A 2 -27.33 -18.52 -9.03
N ASN A 3 -27.98 -17.41 -9.40
CA ASN A 3 -28.06 -16.21 -8.54
C ASN A 3 -28.99 -16.33 -7.31
N ASN A 4 -29.88 -17.34 -7.26
CA ASN A 4 -30.82 -17.49 -6.14
C ASN A 4 -30.23 -18.21 -4.92
N PHE A 5 -29.23 -19.07 -5.10
CA PHE A 5 -28.69 -19.88 -4.00
C PHE A 5 -27.83 -19.04 -3.03
N ILE A 6 -27.03 -18.12 -3.58
CA ILE A 6 -26.16 -17.22 -2.81
C ILE A 6 -27.01 -16.19 -2.05
N TYR A 7 -28.05 -15.65 -2.68
CA TYR A 7 -28.97 -14.71 -2.03
C TYR A 7 -29.68 -15.34 -0.83
N TYR A 8 -30.09 -16.60 -0.95
CA TYR A 8 -30.68 -17.36 0.16
C TYR A 8 -29.69 -17.58 1.31
N HIS A 9 -28.43 -17.86 0.99
CA HIS A 9 -27.39 -18.09 1.99
C HIS A 9 -27.02 -16.81 2.77
N LEU A 10 -27.14 -15.64 2.14
CA LEU A 10 -26.92 -14.33 2.78
C LEU A 10 -28.01 -13.96 3.78
N ARG A 11 -29.27 -14.29 3.48
CA ARG A 11 -30.40 -14.13 4.40
C ARG A 11 -30.26 -15.03 5.64
N TYR A 12 -29.60 -16.18 5.49
CA TYR A 12 -29.41 -17.15 6.56
C TYR A 12 -28.22 -16.85 7.50
N ASN A 13 -27.25 -16.03 7.08
CA ASN A 13 -26.02 -15.76 7.84
C ASN A 13 -26.01 -14.38 8.54
N ASN A 14 -27.17 -13.74 8.74
CA ASN A 14 -27.36 -12.47 9.49
C ASN A 14 -26.52 -11.26 9.05
N ILE A 15 -25.82 -11.32 7.91
CA ILE A 15 -25.03 -10.18 7.39
C ILE A 15 -25.93 -8.97 7.09
N TYR A 16 -27.13 -9.22 6.58
CA TYR A 16 -28.11 -8.16 6.35
C TYR A 16 -28.57 -7.52 7.66
N GLU A 17 -28.83 -8.29 8.73
CA GLU A 17 -29.24 -7.73 10.03
C GLU A 17 -28.16 -6.84 10.66
N ILE A 18 -26.88 -7.20 10.50
CA ILE A 18 -25.76 -6.39 11.00
C ILE A 18 -25.71 -5.04 10.28
N PHE A 19 -25.92 -5.03 8.96
CA PHE A 19 -25.83 -3.81 8.16
C PHE A 19 -27.13 -3.01 8.10
N GLU A 20 -28.31 -3.61 8.28
CA GLU A 20 -29.62 -2.93 8.28
C GLU A 20 -29.74 -1.90 9.40
N ASN A 21 -28.97 -2.04 10.48
CA ASN A 21 -28.87 -1.04 11.54
C ASN A 21 -28.04 0.20 11.15
N ILE A 22 -27.33 0.17 10.02
CA ILE A 22 -26.34 1.19 9.64
C ILE A 22 -26.64 1.76 8.23
N PHE A 23 -27.18 0.95 7.32
CA PHE A 23 -27.36 1.31 5.91
C PHE A 23 -28.74 0.87 5.39
N THR A 24 -29.26 1.59 4.39
CA THR A 24 -30.48 1.19 3.67
C THR A 24 -30.22 -0.07 2.83
N ARG A 25 -31.26 -0.88 2.58
CA ARG A 25 -31.14 -2.15 1.83
C ARG A 25 -30.44 -2.01 0.47
N ASP A 26 -30.67 -0.92 -0.24
CA ASP A 26 -30.05 -0.68 -1.54
C ASP A 26 -28.52 -0.53 -1.43
N ILE A 27 -28.04 0.09 -0.34
CA ILE A 27 -26.61 0.23 -0.03
C ILE A 27 -26.04 -1.11 0.41
N ILE A 28 -26.76 -1.87 1.24
CA ILE A 28 -26.34 -3.22 1.67
C ILE A 28 -26.19 -4.13 0.45
N ASP A 29 -27.13 -4.09 -0.49
CA ASP A 29 -27.05 -4.86 -1.73
C ASP A 29 -25.82 -4.47 -2.57
N ILE A 30 -25.44 -3.19 -2.60
CA ILE A 30 -24.21 -2.74 -3.27
C ILE A 30 -22.97 -3.27 -2.53
N ILE A 31 -22.92 -3.17 -1.20
CA ILE A 31 -21.82 -3.65 -0.37
C ILE A 31 -21.66 -5.17 -0.50
N VAL A 32 -22.74 -5.93 -0.39
CA VAL A 32 -22.76 -7.39 -0.53
C VAL A 32 -22.35 -7.80 -1.95
N LYS A 33 -22.88 -7.13 -2.98
CA LYS A 33 -22.43 -7.33 -4.37
C LYS A 33 -20.96 -6.99 -4.55
N PHE A 34 -20.41 -6.02 -3.83
CA PHE A 34 -18.99 -5.66 -3.89
C PHE A 34 -18.09 -6.67 -3.17
N ILE A 35 -18.50 -7.14 -1.99
CA ILE A 35 -17.78 -8.16 -1.21
C ILE A 35 -17.72 -9.49 -1.95
N TYR A 36 -18.81 -9.87 -2.62
CA TYR A 36 -18.99 -11.19 -3.23
C TYR A 36 -19.01 -11.22 -4.76
N LYS A 37 -18.95 -10.07 -5.46
CA LYS A 37 -18.54 -10.09 -6.88
C LYS A 37 -17.17 -10.75 -6.93
N ARG A 38 -17.01 -11.73 -7.83
CA ARG A 38 -15.73 -12.38 -8.17
C ARG A 38 -14.60 -11.37 -7.99
N LYS A 39 -13.88 -11.47 -6.88
CA LYS A 39 -12.77 -10.58 -6.60
C LYS A 39 -11.83 -10.73 -7.78
N ASN A 40 -11.54 -9.63 -8.47
CA ASN A 40 -10.66 -9.66 -9.63
C ASN A 40 -9.36 -10.31 -9.18
N LYS A 41 -9.04 -11.51 -9.69
CA LYS A 41 -7.86 -12.28 -9.26
C LYS A 41 -6.60 -11.44 -9.37
N ASN A 42 -6.54 -10.54 -10.35
CA ASN A 42 -5.43 -9.61 -10.53
C ASN A 42 -5.37 -8.59 -9.38
N LEU A 43 -6.51 -8.07 -8.90
CA LEU A 43 -6.56 -7.15 -7.76
C LEU A 43 -6.17 -7.84 -6.44
N ILE A 44 -6.60 -9.09 -6.22
CA ILE A 44 -6.17 -9.86 -5.05
C ILE A 44 -4.65 -10.06 -5.09
N ASN A 45 -4.13 -10.55 -6.22
CA ASN A 45 -2.71 -10.79 -6.40
C ASN A 45 -1.90 -9.49 -6.22
N ASP A 46 -2.43 -8.35 -6.67
CA ASP A 46 -1.83 -7.04 -6.50
C ASP A 46 -1.74 -6.65 -5.01
N ILE A 47 -2.85 -6.76 -4.27
CA ILE A 47 -2.89 -6.50 -2.82
C ILE A 47 -1.94 -7.42 -2.06
N GLU A 48 -1.95 -8.72 -2.35
CA GLU A 48 -1.04 -9.70 -1.74
C GLU A 48 0.42 -9.36 -2.03
N ASN A 49 0.74 -9.06 -3.29
CA ASN A 49 2.08 -8.64 -3.68
C ASN A 49 2.50 -7.36 -2.97
N PHE A 50 1.62 -6.36 -2.86
CA PHE A 50 1.88 -5.12 -2.14
C PHE A 50 2.23 -5.40 -0.67
N ILE A 51 1.42 -6.20 0.03
CA ILE A 51 1.64 -6.53 1.45
C ILE A 51 2.98 -7.26 1.63
N ILE A 52 3.24 -8.27 0.79
CA ILE A 52 4.46 -9.07 0.86
C ILE A 52 5.69 -8.19 0.61
N ILE A 53 5.68 -7.38 -0.43
CA ILE A 53 6.83 -6.55 -0.80
C ILE A 53 7.07 -5.44 0.21
N ARG A 54 6.02 -4.77 0.69
CA ARG A 54 6.13 -3.76 1.75
C ARG A 54 6.83 -4.34 2.97
N ASN A 55 6.38 -5.50 3.46
CA ASN A 55 6.97 -6.12 4.65
C ASN A 55 8.43 -6.54 4.42
N LYS A 56 8.75 -7.06 3.22
CA LYS A 56 10.11 -7.42 2.85
C LYS A 56 11.03 -6.20 2.79
N LEU A 57 10.56 -5.07 2.24
CA LEU A 57 11.31 -3.82 2.17
C LEU A 57 11.52 -3.23 3.55
N CYS A 58 10.48 -3.07 4.37
CA CYS A 58 10.64 -2.56 5.73
C CYS A 58 11.64 -3.39 6.53
N LYS A 59 11.57 -4.73 6.44
CA LYS A 59 12.56 -5.61 7.07
C LYS A 59 13.97 -5.43 6.51
N LEU A 60 14.10 -5.27 5.19
CA LEU A 60 15.39 -5.09 4.53
C LEU A 60 16.08 -3.80 4.98
N TYR A 61 15.33 -2.69 5.06
CA TYR A 61 15.85 -1.39 5.50
C TYR A 61 16.14 -1.38 6.99
N TYR A 62 15.24 -1.94 7.81
CA TYR A 62 15.48 -2.13 9.23
C TYR A 62 16.81 -2.85 9.48
N ASN A 63 17.04 -3.99 8.81
CA ASN A 63 18.28 -4.74 8.97
C ASN A 63 19.54 -3.95 8.58
N LYS A 64 19.42 -3.02 7.61
CA LYS A 64 20.55 -2.28 7.06
C LYS A 64 20.90 -1.03 7.87
N TYR A 65 19.88 -0.31 8.33
CA TYR A 65 20.02 1.04 8.90
C TYR A 65 19.70 1.13 10.38
N ALA A 66 18.94 0.19 10.96
CA ALA A 66 18.72 0.19 12.39
C ALA A 66 20.02 -0.17 13.13
N ASP A 67 20.32 0.56 14.20
CA ASP A 67 21.37 0.18 15.13
C ASP A 67 20.80 -0.84 16.13
N HIS A 68 21.09 -2.11 15.89
CA HIS A 68 20.57 -3.24 16.67
C HIS A 68 21.06 -3.26 18.14
N SER A 69 21.94 -2.35 18.54
CA SER A 69 22.37 -2.18 19.93
C SER A 69 21.44 -1.29 20.75
N LEU A 70 20.54 -0.53 20.12
CA LEU A 70 19.57 0.34 20.78
C LEU A 70 18.18 -0.32 20.85
N PRO A 71 17.38 0.00 21.88
CA PRO A 71 16.02 -0.47 21.98
C PRO A 71 15.12 0.14 20.90
N LEU A 72 14.20 -0.66 20.37
CA LEU A 72 13.22 -0.27 19.34
C LEU A 72 12.30 0.88 19.79
N TYR A 73 12.07 0.98 21.10
CA TYR A 73 11.18 1.95 21.73
C TYR A 73 11.88 2.63 22.89
N ASN A 74 11.58 3.91 23.12
CA ASN A 74 11.93 4.57 24.38
C ASN A 74 10.97 4.14 25.50
N ASP A 75 11.23 4.59 26.73
CA ASP A 75 10.40 4.30 27.91
C ASP A 75 8.96 4.81 27.78
N ASN A 76 8.71 5.76 26.87
CA ASN A 76 7.38 6.29 26.53
C ASN A 76 6.69 5.52 25.39
N LEU A 77 7.24 4.37 24.96
CA LEU A 77 6.77 3.57 23.82
C LEU A 77 6.83 4.29 22.46
N GLU A 78 7.61 5.35 22.33
CA GLU A 78 7.87 6.01 21.06
C GLU A 78 8.98 5.28 20.30
N GLN A 79 8.80 5.12 18.99
CA GLN A 79 9.78 4.46 18.13
C GLN A 79 11.01 5.35 17.89
N LEU A 80 12.17 4.93 18.40
CA LEU A 80 13.41 5.71 18.25
C LEU A 80 14.09 5.49 16.89
N GLN A 81 14.12 4.24 16.39
CA GLN A 81 14.94 3.86 15.23
C GLN A 81 14.18 3.53 13.96
N ILE A 82 12.91 3.11 14.11
CA ILE A 82 12.03 2.64 13.02
C ILE A 82 11.61 3.79 12.07
N THR A 83 12.15 4.98 12.30
CA THR A 83 11.87 6.17 11.49
C THR A 83 12.98 6.39 10.44
N GLU A 84 14.24 6.19 10.79
CA GLU A 84 15.37 6.46 9.88
C GLU A 84 15.45 5.44 8.73
N ASP A 85 15.25 4.15 9.02
CA ASP A 85 15.16 3.09 8.03
C ASP A 85 14.01 3.33 7.04
N LYS A 86 12.87 3.81 7.53
CA LYS A 86 11.71 4.19 6.71
C LYS A 86 11.95 5.45 5.88
N TYR A 87 12.69 6.44 6.39
CA TYR A 87 13.06 7.62 5.60
C TYR A 87 13.99 7.23 4.45
N ASN A 88 14.99 6.37 4.70
CA ASN A 88 15.84 5.82 3.65
C ASN A 88 15.02 5.07 2.59
N LEU A 89 14.02 4.29 3.00
CA LEU A 89 13.10 3.62 2.06
C LEU A 89 12.31 4.62 1.20
N ILE A 90 11.82 5.71 1.78
CA ILE A 90 11.13 6.76 1.00
C ILE A 90 12.06 7.38 -0.01
N THR A 91 13.27 7.77 0.41
CA THR A 91 14.26 8.38 -0.49
C THR A 91 14.57 7.47 -1.68
N ASP A 92 14.79 6.17 -1.45
CA ASP A 92 15.05 5.23 -2.53
C ASP A 92 13.83 5.00 -3.44
N LEU A 93 12.61 5.02 -2.89
CA LEU A 93 11.38 4.95 -3.68
C LEU A 93 11.21 6.18 -4.57
N GLU A 94 11.46 7.37 -4.04
CA GLU A 94 11.44 8.62 -4.80
C GLU A 94 12.47 8.57 -5.92
N LEU A 95 13.72 8.22 -5.60
CA LEU A 95 14.77 8.07 -6.59
C LEU A 95 14.40 7.04 -7.67
N TYR A 96 13.81 5.91 -7.29
CA TYR A 96 13.33 4.91 -8.25
C TYR A 96 12.25 5.46 -9.19
N LEU A 97 11.31 6.24 -8.67
CA LEU A 97 10.20 6.82 -9.44
C LEU A 97 10.68 7.94 -10.38
N TYR A 98 11.61 8.78 -9.92
CA TYR A 98 12.08 9.95 -10.67
C TYR A 98 13.27 9.65 -11.61
N SER A 99 14.07 8.61 -11.33
CA SER A 99 15.22 8.22 -12.18
C SER A 99 14.82 7.64 -13.53
N LYS A 100 13.61 7.09 -13.69
CA LYS A 100 13.11 6.65 -14.98
C LYS A 100 12.62 7.85 -15.81
N ASN A 101 13.52 8.56 -16.51
CA ASN A 101 13.24 9.44 -17.66
C ASN A 101 11.83 10.08 -17.75
N ASN A 102 11.49 11.05 -16.87
CA ASN A 102 10.19 11.75 -16.84
C ASN A 102 8.95 10.86 -16.63
N LEU A 103 9.12 9.60 -16.18
CA LEU A 103 8.03 8.70 -15.80
C LEU A 103 7.51 8.96 -14.40
N GLY A 104 8.24 9.63 -13.50
CA GLY A 104 7.76 9.91 -12.14
C GLY A 104 6.36 10.53 -12.13
N TYR A 105 6.16 11.62 -12.89
CA TYR A 105 4.84 12.24 -13.08
C TYR A 105 3.83 11.33 -13.80
N LYS A 106 4.28 10.48 -14.74
CA LYS A 106 3.39 9.56 -15.46
C LYS A 106 2.89 8.43 -14.57
N ILE A 107 3.72 7.92 -13.66
CA ILE A 107 3.34 6.88 -12.70
C ILE A 107 2.28 7.43 -11.73
N TRP A 108 2.42 8.67 -11.29
CA TRP A 108 1.43 9.32 -10.45
C TRP A 108 0.03 9.43 -11.08
N LYS A 109 -0.07 9.46 -12.42
CA LYS A 109 -1.37 9.42 -13.12
C LYS A 109 -2.15 8.11 -12.93
N ARG A 110 -1.53 7.05 -12.41
CA ARG A 110 -2.23 5.81 -12.03
C ARG A 110 -3.12 6.02 -10.81
N LYS A 111 -2.82 7.03 -9.99
CA LYS A 111 -3.67 7.42 -8.87
C LYS A 111 -4.87 8.20 -9.40
N PHE A 112 -6.07 7.74 -9.04
CA PHE A 112 -7.31 8.42 -9.39
C PHE A 112 -7.28 9.90 -8.96
N GLY A 113 -7.60 10.79 -9.90
CA GLY A 113 -7.69 12.23 -9.67
C GLY A 113 -6.41 13.03 -9.94
N LEU A 114 -5.30 12.40 -10.32
CA LEU A 114 -4.03 13.10 -10.61
C LEU A 114 -3.75 13.14 -12.12
N ASN A 115 -4.38 14.06 -12.85
CA ASN A 115 -4.33 14.08 -14.31
C ASN A 115 -3.30 15.08 -14.86
N THR A 116 -3.13 16.20 -14.16
CA THR A 116 -2.22 17.29 -14.54
C THR A 116 -0.97 17.30 -13.66
N LYS A 117 0.08 17.97 -14.13
CA LYS A 117 1.30 18.18 -13.33
C LYS A 117 1.00 18.95 -12.04
N SER A 118 0.13 19.97 -12.12
CA SER A 118 -0.29 20.77 -10.96
C SER A 118 -0.99 19.92 -9.90
N ASP A 119 -1.89 19.01 -10.29
CA ASP A 119 -2.58 18.12 -9.34
C ASP A 119 -1.58 17.23 -8.59
N ILE A 120 -0.56 16.76 -9.32
CA ILE A 120 0.51 15.92 -8.76
C ILE A 120 1.36 16.75 -7.80
N ASP A 121 1.80 17.94 -8.19
CA ASP A 121 2.62 18.82 -7.35
C ASP A 121 1.89 19.16 -6.04
N GLU A 122 0.61 19.52 -6.10
CA GLU A 122 -0.20 19.80 -4.90
C GLU A 122 -0.38 18.56 -4.02
N PHE A 123 -0.58 17.40 -4.65
CA PHE A 123 -0.69 16.14 -3.93
C PHE A 123 0.61 15.77 -3.21
N MET A 124 1.77 15.96 -3.84
CA MET A 124 3.08 15.67 -3.24
C MET A 124 3.35 16.54 -2.01
N ILE A 125 3.06 17.85 -2.10
CA ILE A 125 3.18 18.77 -0.95
C ILE A 125 2.29 18.31 0.23
N LYS A 126 1.10 17.79 -0.07
CA LYS A 126 0.20 17.24 0.97
C LYS A 126 0.71 15.92 1.51
N LEU A 127 1.29 15.07 0.67
CA LEU A 127 1.83 13.76 1.02
C LEU A 127 2.99 13.86 2.02
N GLU A 128 3.92 14.78 1.78
CA GLU A 128 5.09 15.04 2.64
C GLU A 128 4.70 15.39 4.08
N LYS A 129 3.52 15.99 4.27
CA LYS A 129 2.98 16.35 5.59
C LYS A 129 2.28 15.20 6.32
N THR A 130 2.15 14.04 5.69
CA THR A 130 1.52 12.86 6.31
C THR A 130 2.55 11.96 7.00
N ASN A 131 2.08 11.02 7.83
CA ASN A 131 2.99 10.08 8.47
C ASN A 131 3.73 9.19 7.45
N ILE A 132 4.91 8.73 7.87
CA ILE A 132 5.87 8.02 7.01
C ILE A 132 5.30 6.72 6.43
N ASP A 133 4.48 5.99 7.19
CA ASP A 133 3.85 4.76 6.72
C ASP A 133 2.84 5.02 5.59
N ARG A 134 2.10 6.12 5.68
CA ARG A 134 1.18 6.56 4.62
C ARG A 134 1.92 6.93 3.36
N GLN A 135 3.07 7.60 3.48
CA GLN A 135 3.93 7.93 2.35
C GLN A 135 4.45 6.66 1.66
N ILE A 136 5.03 5.72 2.41
CA ILE A 136 5.50 4.42 1.88
C ILE A 136 4.37 3.67 1.18
N ASN A 137 3.18 3.62 1.79
CA ASN A 137 2.03 2.93 1.21
C ASN A 137 1.61 3.54 -0.12
N LEU A 138 1.67 4.87 -0.25
CA LEU A 138 1.31 5.55 -1.48
C LEU A 138 2.37 5.36 -2.57
N TYR A 139 3.66 5.51 -2.23
CA TYR A 139 4.76 5.27 -3.17
C TYR A 139 4.80 3.83 -3.68
N LEU A 140 4.57 2.84 -2.82
CA LEU A 140 4.45 1.45 -3.24
C LEU A 140 3.13 1.17 -3.96
N GLY A 141 2.03 1.80 -3.54
CA GLY A 141 0.69 1.55 -4.06
C GLY A 141 0.48 2.02 -5.51
N ILE A 142 1.27 2.99 -5.98
CA ILE A 142 1.24 3.44 -7.39
C ILE A 142 2.06 2.54 -8.34
N LEU A 143 2.93 1.70 -7.79
CA LEU A 143 3.72 0.75 -8.56
C LEU A 143 2.89 -0.49 -8.89
N LEU A 144 3.09 -1.04 -10.08
CA LEU A 144 2.57 -2.34 -10.48
C LEU A 144 3.30 -3.47 -9.73
N PRO A 145 2.71 -4.67 -9.63
CA PRO A 145 3.35 -5.81 -8.98
C PRO A 145 4.78 -6.08 -9.45
N GLU A 146 5.01 -6.06 -10.76
CA GLU A 146 6.32 -6.32 -11.37
C GLU A 146 7.34 -5.24 -10.99
N GLU A 147 6.90 -3.98 -10.91
CA GLU A 147 7.76 -2.85 -10.54
C GLU A 147 8.13 -2.90 -9.05
N ARG A 148 7.21 -3.32 -8.18
CA ARG A 148 7.48 -3.53 -6.75
C ARG A 148 8.47 -4.66 -6.52
N ASN A 149 8.29 -5.79 -7.22
CA ASN A 149 9.23 -6.91 -7.17
C ASN A 149 10.62 -6.48 -7.66
N TYR A 150 10.69 -5.78 -8.79
CA TYR A 150 11.94 -5.27 -9.34
C TYR A 150 12.65 -4.31 -8.36
N PHE A 151 11.92 -3.38 -7.77
CA PHE A 151 12.46 -2.46 -6.77
C PHE A 151 13.03 -3.22 -5.56
N TYR A 152 12.30 -4.20 -5.04
CA TYR A 152 12.79 -5.05 -3.95
C TYR A 152 14.08 -5.80 -4.32
N ASP A 153 14.15 -6.42 -5.49
CA ASP A 153 15.34 -7.15 -5.93
C ASP A 153 16.53 -6.21 -6.14
N LEU A 154 16.30 -5.00 -6.65
CA LEU A 154 17.31 -3.96 -6.79
C LEU A 154 17.90 -3.56 -5.43
N MET A 155 17.05 -3.24 -4.45
CA MET A 155 17.50 -2.86 -3.10
C MET A 155 18.21 -4.02 -2.39
N LYS A 156 17.67 -5.23 -2.51
CA LYS A 156 18.30 -6.44 -1.96
C LYS A 156 19.68 -6.67 -2.54
N LYS A 157 19.88 -6.40 -3.83
CA LYS A 157 21.21 -6.48 -4.47
C LYS A 157 22.13 -5.39 -3.94
N ASN A 158 21.68 -4.14 -3.90
CA ASN A 158 22.48 -3.00 -3.44
C ASN A 158 22.99 -3.21 -2.00
N PHE A 159 22.16 -3.78 -1.12
CA PHE A 159 22.54 -3.97 0.28
C PHE A 159 23.44 -5.19 0.52
N LYS A 160 23.55 -6.12 -0.45
CA LYS A 160 24.48 -7.26 -0.36
C LYS A 160 25.94 -6.91 -0.63
N PHE A 161 26.23 -5.75 -1.23
CA PHE A 161 27.59 -5.34 -1.65
C PHE A 161 28.28 -4.35 -0.70
N ILE A 162 27.82 -4.24 0.55
CA ILE A 162 28.45 -3.37 1.55
C ILE A 162 28.82 -4.25 2.75
N TYR A 163 29.99 -4.89 2.64
CA TYR A 163 30.74 -5.53 3.73
C TYR A 163 32.13 -4.91 3.75
#